data_AF-A0A937VAC4-F1
#
_entry.id   AF-A0A937VAC4-F1
#
_cell.length_a   1.000
_cell.length_b   1.000
_cell.length_c   1.000
_cell.angle_alpha   90.00
_cell.angle_beta   90.00
_cell.angle_gamma   90.00
#
_symmetry.space_group_name_H-M   'P 1'
#
loop_
_entity.id
_entity.type
_entity.pdbx_description
1 polymer ?
#
loop_
_entity_poly.entity_id
_entity_poly.type
_entity_poly.pdbx_seq_one_letter_code
_entity_poly.pdbx_strand_id
1 'polypeptide(L)' 'FEAGVFAMAIGFPTVPRGKARLRVMISAAHSPEDLDRGLSAFEQVGKQLGVI' A
#
# COMPACT_ATOMS: atom_id res chain seq x y z
N PHE A 1 -7.58 -3.16 -7.61
CA PHE A 1 -7.32 -4.53 -7.13
C PHE A 1 -6.57 -5.39 -8.15
N GLU A 2 -6.10 -4.84 -9.27
CA GLU A 2 -5.42 -5.62 -10.32
C GLU A 2 -4.13 -6.31 -9.85
N ALA A 3 -3.39 -5.68 -8.93
CA ALA A 3 -2.20 -6.25 -8.30
C ALA A 3 -2.50 -7.21 -7.12
N GLY A 4 -3.77 -7.56 -6.87
CA GLY A 4 -4.16 -8.52 -5.84
C GLY A 4 -4.06 -8.04 -4.39
N VAL A 5 -3.71 -6.77 -4.15
CA VAL A 5 -3.61 -6.15 -2.82
C VAL A 5 -4.58 -4.97 -2.72
N PHE A 6 -5.26 -4.87 -1.59
CA PHE A 6 -6.08 -3.72 -1.23
C PHE A 6 -5.39 -2.85 -0.21
N ALA A 7 -5.25 -1.56 -0.51
CA ALA A 7 -4.72 -0.57 0.41
C ALA A 7 -5.56 0.70 0.29
N MET A 8 -5.87 1.30 1.44
CA MET A 8 -6.60 2.56 1.47
C MET A 8 -5.64 3.74 1.35
N ALA A 9 -5.92 4.64 0.41
CA ALA A 9 -5.30 5.96 0.37
C ALA A 9 -5.93 6.88 1.42
N ILE A 10 -5.10 7.66 2.10
CA ILE A 10 -5.53 8.78 2.93
C ILE A 10 -5.00 10.08 2.33
N GLY A 11 -5.91 11.04 2.14
CA GLY A 11 -5.64 12.35 1.56
C GLY A 11 -6.25 13.47 2.40
N PHE A 12 -6.20 14.70 1.90
CA PHE A 12 -6.85 15.85 2.53
C PHE A 12 -8.38 15.63 2.58
N PRO A 13 -9.08 15.97 3.69
CA PRO A 13 -8.63 16.69 4.88
C PRO A 13 -8.02 15.82 5.98
N THR A 14 -8.05 14.49 5.85
CA THR A 14 -7.56 13.55 6.87
C THR A 14 -6.05 13.67 7.12
N VAL A 15 -5.30 14.04 6.09
CA VAL A 15 -3.88 14.42 6.19
C VAL A 15 -3.62 15.77 5.52
N PRO A 16 -2.58 16.53 5.92
CA PRO A 16 -2.23 17.80 5.28
C PRO A 16 -2.01 17.64 3.77
N ARG A 17 -2.22 18.73 3.02
CA ARG A 17 -1.94 18.78 1.58
C ARG A 17 -0.47 18.41 1.32
N GLY A 18 -0.23 17.65 0.25
CA GLY A 18 1.11 17.15 -0.10
C GLY A 18 1.63 16.02 0.79
N LYS A 19 0.84 15.51 1.73
CA LYS A 19 1.19 14.39 2.62
C LYS A 19 0.25 13.20 2.47
N ALA A 20 -0.37 13.06 1.30
CA ALA A 20 -1.15 11.88 0.96
C ALA A 20 -0.28 10.62 1.04
N ARG A 21 -0.84 9.53 1.56
CA ARG A 21 -0.12 8.27 1.76
C ARG A 21 -1.08 7.11 1.75
N LEU A 22 -0.57 5.91 1.52
CA LEU A 22 -1.33 4.68 1.72
C LEU A 22 -1.23 4.25 3.19
N ARG A 23 -2.35 3.85 3.78
CA ARG A 23 -2.38 3.28 5.14
C ARG A 23 -2.61 1.78 5.04
N VAL A 24 -1.55 1.01 5.26
CA VAL A 24 -1.61 -0.45 5.36
C VAL A 24 -1.95 -0.83 6.80
N MET A 25 -2.91 -1.73 6.97
CA MET A 25 -3.38 -2.18 8.29
C MET A 25 -3.01 -3.66 8.45
N ILE A 26 -1.94 -3.92 9.21
CA ILE A 26 -1.48 -5.27 9.50
C ILE A 26 -2.37 -5.88 10.59
N SER A 27 -2.62 -7.18 10.47
CA SER A 27 -3.38 -7.99 11.42
C SER A 27 -2.59 -9.25 11.75
N ALA A 28 -2.74 -9.75 12.98
CA ALA A 28 -2.14 -11.02 13.42
C ALA A 28 -2.61 -12.24 12.61
N ALA A 29 -3.67 -12.10 11.81
CA ALA A 29 -4.15 -13.14 10.89
C ALA A 29 -3.31 -13.26 9.60
N HIS A 30 -2.45 -12.28 9.27
CA HIS A 30 -1.59 -12.39 8.10
C HIS A 30 -0.44 -13.36 8.36
N SER A 31 -0.18 -14.23 7.39
CA SER A 31 1.03 -15.05 7.37
C SER A 31 2.23 -14.25 6.82
N PRO A 32 3.47 -14.73 7.01
CA PRO A 32 4.63 -14.14 6.34
C PRO A 32 4.47 -14.04 4.82
N GLU A 33 3.87 -15.06 4.19
CA GLU A 33 3.64 -15.09 2.74
C GLU A 33 2.65 -14.02 2.27
N ASP A 34 1.63 -13.70 3.09
CA ASP A 34 0.72 -12.58 2.79
C ASP A 34 1.49 -11.25 2.77
N LEU A 35 2.43 -11.06 3.69
CA LEU A 35 3.25 -9.85 3.76
C LEU A 35 4.19 -9.75 2.57
N ASP A 36 4.85 -10.85 2.20
CA ASP A 36 5.75 -10.91 1.03
C ASP A 36 5.01 -10.62 -0.27
N ARG A 37 3.79 -11.17 -0.42
CA ARG A 37 2.91 -10.85 -1.55
C ARG A 37 2.52 -9.37 -1.56
N GLY A 38 2.19 -8.83 -0.39
CA GLY A 38 1.92 -7.40 -0.20
C GLY A 38 3.08 -6.53 -0.68
N LEU A 39 4.27 -6.80 -0.18
CA LEU A 39 5.51 -6.08 -0.51
C LEU A 39 5.81 -6.15 -2.01
N SER A 40 5.72 -7.34 -2.61
CA SER A 40 5.97 -7.53 -4.05
C SER A 40 5.02 -6.69 -4.91
N ALA A 41 3.74 -6.62 -4.54
CA ALA A 41 2.76 -5.80 -5.25
C ALA A 41 3.06 -4.29 -5.11
N PHE A 42 3.44 -3.84 -3.91
CA PHE A 42 3.84 -2.44 -3.70
C PHE A 42 5.11 -2.08 -4.48
N GLU A 43 6.09 -2.98 -4.53
CA GLU A 43 7.32 -2.78 -5.30
C GLU A 43 7.02 -2.67 -6.80
N GLN A 44 6.24 -3.60 -7.35
CA GLN A 44 5.88 -3.61 -8.77
C GLN A 44 5.15 -2.33 -9.17
N VAL A 45 4.08 -1.97 -8.44
CA VAL A 45 3.28 -0.78 -8.75
C VAL A 45 4.07 0.50 -8.47
N GLY A 46 4.85 0.53 -7.40
CA GLY A 46 5.68 1.68 -7.04
C GLY A 46 6.69 2.04 -8.14
N LYS A 47 7.39 1.02 -8.68
CA LYS A 47 8.32 1.21 -9.81
C LYS A 47 7.60 1.65 -11.08
N GLN A 48 6.44 1.06 -11.39
CA GLN A 48 5.64 1.44 -12.56
C GLN A 48 5.17 2.90 -12.49
N LEU A 49 4.84 3.39 -11.30
CA LEU A 49 4.43 4.78 -11.07
C LEU A 49 5.60 5.75 -10.87
N GLY A 50 6.84 5.25 -10.78
CA GLY A 50 8.03 6.07 -10.55
C GLY A 50 8.05 6.77 -9.19
N VAL A 51 7.42 6.17 -8.17
CA VAL A 51 7.35 6.73 -6.80
C VAL A 51 8.36 6.09 -5.83
N ILE A 52 9.05 5.04 -6.27
CA ILE A 52 10.21 4.41 -5.63
C ILE A 52 11.28 4.11 -6.67
#